data_AF-A0A401GFZ2-F1
#
_entry.id   AF-A0A401GFZ2-F1
#
_cell.length_a   1.000
_cell.length_b   1.000
_cell.length_c   1.000
_cell.angle_alpha   90.00
_cell.angle_beta   90.00
_cell.angle_gamma   90.00
#
_symmetry.space_group_name_H-M   'P 1'
#
loop_
_entity.id
_entity.type
_entity.pdbx_description
1 polymer ?
#
loop_
_entity_poly.entity_id
_entity_poly.type
_entity_poly.pdbx_seq_one_letter_code
_entity_poly.pdbx_strand_id
1 'polypeptide(L)'
;MAAQLYEKPATLLHPSDPSMKVSMEHEIADVGVPVVQRTKNTPLLDPTPARSLTLPLFPSPARSGSDPLTQPTPDSVQSSQHSTRSQTFPPLISAGLSTELGSQIILTPFTTDSSKPFFENDSVYAEDMPKVAPNSADVSSVPSNEMRSRFHAGMFIPNRGEDSSLEPYKRPARYKAAWSLLDGIWRGTCNFVVQHWILTIVVSILAIVGIGVGVGWAARLQTFNAEDGESVPPDNAIILSANLVDVDPTSQTMTLDWFVNYTCDFSHCQDVNIFFDQNSMQSNSNSGSVASNSKPSPLFLLNGTNFVNLWNSVDFRPSSLVFRTDLSISSYGTGRTEQSYPFDKYLAQISIFAEALPGNETVNVTVYQTQGIAVGFNAQLLDSGKIDEFGTLYKFIEVTRGQVVRIYTIFIVMAIWLVTLTFIGACATSVFYGKGMSAAVLVLPVATLFAFTQLRGTLPGAPAGFGADIDFVGILPCLALLTFCSVFMTAVFLFRNPEVDSARWQSARSV
;
A
#
# COMPACT_ATOMS: atom_id res chain seq x y z
N MET A 1 -1.80 -64.02 -18.33
CA MET A 1 -2.24 -64.45 -16.98
C MET A 1 -2.77 -63.19 -16.29
N ALA A 2 -4.01 -62.74 -16.51
CA ALA A 2 -5.32 -63.32 -16.22
C ALA A 2 -5.65 -63.42 -14.72
N ALA A 3 -6.32 -62.38 -14.19
CA ALA A 3 -7.35 -62.39 -13.13
C ALA A 3 -7.86 -60.93 -13.02
N GLN A 4 -8.92 -60.49 -13.70
CA GLN A 4 -10.36 -60.61 -13.38
C GLN A 4 -10.74 -60.27 -11.93
N LEU A 5 -11.49 -59.17 -11.78
CA LEU A 5 -12.65 -58.95 -10.88
C LEU A 5 -13.24 -57.55 -11.26
N TYR A 6 -14.15 -57.50 -12.23
CA TYR A 6 -15.63 -57.51 -12.12
C TYR A 6 -16.27 -56.17 -11.70
N GLU A 7 -17.11 -55.68 -12.60
CA GLU A 7 -17.84 -54.40 -12.61
C GLU A 7 -19.04 -54.35 -11.66
N LYS A 8 -19.51 -53.12 -11.38
CA LYS A 8 -20.93 -52.83 -11.14
C LYS A 8 -21.27 -51.40 -11.63
N PRO A 9 -22.16 -51.20 -12.62
CA PRO A 9 -22.51 -49.89 -13.13
C PRO A 9 -23.93 -49.42 -12.74
N ALA A 10 -24.09 -48.09 -12.90
CA ALA A 10 -25.29 -47.30 -13.20
C ALA A 10 -26.32 -47.03 -12.09
N THR A 11 -26.57 -45.74 -11.82
CA THR A 11 -27.91 -45.17 -12.00
C THR A 11 -27.84 -43.67 -12.35
N LEU A 12 -28.31 -43.36 -13.55
CA LEU A 12 -28.54 -42.05 -14.15
C LEU A 12 -30.01 -41.70 -13.93
N LEU A 13 -30.33 -40.56 -13.29
CA LEU A 13 -31.68 -39.97 -13.31
C LEU A 13 -31.61 -38.43 -13.26
N HIS A 14 -31.92 -37.82 -14.41
CA HIS A 14 -32.63 -36.55 -14.60
C HIS A 14 -33.78 -36.88 -15.59
N PRO A 15 -34.91 -36.14 -15.71
CA PRO A 15 -35.02 -34.67 -15.67
C PRO A 15 -36.33 -34.11 -15.03
N SER A 16 -36.57 -32.80 -15.22
CA SER A 16 -37.83 -32.00 -15.08
C SER A 16 -38.34 -31.77 -13.65
N ASP A 17 -38.50 -30.54 -13.14
CA ASP A 17 -39.46 -29.54 -13.60
C ASP A 17 -39.21 -28.15 -12.96
N PRO A 18 -39.66 -27.03 -13.59
CA PRO A 18 -39.52 -25.67 -13.07
C PRO A 18 -40.87 -25.12 -12.56
N SER A 19 -40.93 -24.63 -11.31
CA SER A 19 -41.77 -23.49 -10.90
C SER A 19 -41.84 -23.37 -9.39
N MET A 20 -41.25 -22.31 -8.84
CA MET A 20 -41.80 -21.69 -7.64
C MET A 20 -41.41 -20.23 -7.59
N LYS A 21 -42.37 -19.37 -7.95
CA LYS A 21 -42.41 -17.97 -7.52
C LYS A 21 -42.55 -17.99 -5.99
N VAL A 22 -41.57 -17.44 -5.28
CA VAL A 22 -41.75 -17.00 -3.90
C VAL A 22 -41.55 -15.50 -3.90
N SER A 23 -42.69 -14.82 -3.78
CA SER A 23 -42.79 -13.43 -3.40
C SER A 23 -42.37 -13.33 -1.94
N MET A 24 -41.37 -12.51 -1.65
CA MET A 24 -40.96 -12.19 -0.28
C MET A 24 -40.99 -10.66 -0.15
N GLU A 25 -42.19 -10.16 0.15
CA GLU A 25 -42.38 -8.89 0.84
C GLU A 25 -41.97 -9.09 2.29
N HIS A 26 -40.94 -8.37 2.73
CA HIS A 26 -40.69 -8.10 4.15
C HIS A 26 -40.20 -6.66 4.30
N GLU A 27 -41.19 -5.78 4.51
CA GLU A 27 -41.31 -4.96 5.72
C GLU A 27 -39.97 -4.49 6.31
N ILE A 28 -39.48 -3.35 5.81
CA ILE A 28 -38.48 -2.54 6.51
C ILE A 28 -39.24 -1.53 7.35
N ALA A 29 -39.15 -1.72 8.67
CA ALA A 29 -39.67 -0.82 9.68
C ALA A 29 -39.01 0.57 9.60
N ASP A 30 -39.87 1.58 9.58
CA ASP A 30 -39.59 2.99 9.77
C ASP A 30 -38.77 3.23 11.05
N VAL A 31 -37.55 3.75 10.89
CA VAL A 31 -36.79 4.39 11.97
C VAL A 31 -37.02 5.88 11.85
N GLY A 32 -37.80 6.40 12.79
CA GLY A 32 -38.20 7.80 12.89
C GLY A 32 -37.01 8.75 13.03
N VAL A 33 -36.95 9.72 12.12
CA VAL A 33 -36.12 10.92 12.24
C VAL A 33 -36.97 12.03 12.89
N PRO A 34 -36.50 12.68 13.98
CA PRO A 34 -37.24 13.76 14.59
C PRO A 34 -37.22 15.03 13.72
N VAL A 35 -38.43 15.46 13.34
CA VAL A 35 -38.75 16.73 12.71
C VAL A 35 -38.42 17.88 13.68
N VAL A 36 -37.37 18.64 13.38
CA VAL A 36 -37.12 19.94 14.01
C VAL A 36 -37.96 20.99 13.30
N GLN A 37 -38.99 21.45 13.98
CA GLN A 37 -39.79 22.60 13.58
C GLN A 37 -38.91 23.85 13.57
N ARG A 38 -38.68 24.45 12.39
CA ARG A 38 -38.16 25.82 12.29
C ARG A 38 -39.28 26.76 11.86
N THR A 39 -39.49 27.72 12.75
CA THR A 39 -40.47 28.79 12.78
C THR A 39 -40.47 29.68 11.53
N LYS A 40 -41.70 29.98 11.11
CA LYS A 40 -42.16 31.16 10.37
C LYS A 40 -41.26 32.38 10.53
N ASN A 41 -40.94 33.04 9.41
CA ASN A 41 -41.06 34.49 9.24
C ASN A 41 -40.84 34.85 7.77
N THR A 42 -41.93 35.18 7.09
CA THR A 42 -41.97 35.76 5.74
C THR A 42 -42.49 37.18 5.89
N PRO A 43 -41.76 38.22 5.43
CA PRO A 43 -42.37 39.50 5.12
C PRO A 43 -42.69 39.58 3.63
N LEU A 44 -43.98 39.72 3.39
CA LEU A 44 -44.68 40.21 2.22
C LEU A 44 -44.09 41.55 1.74
N LEU A 45 -43.75 41.69 0.45
CA LEU A 45 -43.77 42.99 -0.23
C LEU A 45 -43.92 42.87 -1.75
N ASP A 46 -44.96 43.58 -2.19
CA ASP A 46 -45.55 43.94 -3.48
C ASP A 46 -44.98 43.52 -4.86
N PRO A 47 -45.89 43.26 -5.83
CA PRO A 47 -45.61 43.13 -7.26
C PRO A 47 -45.90 44.45 -8.00
N THR A 48 -45.07 44.83 -8.99
CA THR A 48 -45.42 45.41 -10.33
C THR A 48 -44.25 46.23 -10.91
N PRO A 49 -44.26 46.60 -12.22
CA PRO A 49 -44.94 46.01 -13.38
C PRO A 49 -44.00 45.76 -14.58
N ALA A 50 -44.57 45.04 -15.55
CA ALA A 50 -44.08 44.80 -16.90
C ALA A 50 -43.51 46.04 -17.61
N ARG A 51 -42.42 45.83 -18.37
CA ARG A 51 -41.98 46.76 -19.42
C ARG A 51 -41.75 46.01 -20.73
N SER A 52 -42.44 46.52 -21.74
CA SER A 52 -42.53 46.07 -23.12
C SER A 52 -41.31 46.45 -23.96
N LEU A 53 -40.93 45.53 -24.86
CA LEU A 53 -40.50 45.72 -26.26
C LEU A 53 -39.54 46.87 -26.59
N THR A 54 -38.35 46.55 -27.09
CA THR A 54 -37.86 47.11 -28.37
C THR A 54 -36.76 46.25 -29.01
N LEU A 55 -37.05 45.68 -30.19
CA LEU A 55 -36.06 45.18 -31.16
C LEU A 55 -35.45 46.37 -31.91
N PRO A 56 -34.18 46.26 -32.33
CA PRO A 56 -33.86 46.56 -33.74
C PRO A 56 -32.97 45.47 -34.35
N LEU A 57 -33.38 44.83 -35.45
CA LEU A 57 -33.05 45.23 -36.82
C LEU A 57 -31.54 45.23 -37.12
N PHE A 58 -31.12 44.16 -37.81
CA PHE A 58 -29.92 44.06 -38.65
C PHE A 58 -29.75 45.29 -39.57
N PRO A 59 -28.50 45.59 -39.95
CA PRO A 59 -28.10 45.16 -41.29
C PRO A 59 -26.65 44.63 -41.35
N SER A 60 -26.49 43.49 -42.01
CA SER A 60 -25.32 43.21 -42.84
C SER A 60 -25.50 43.97 -44.16
N PRO A 61 -24.42 44.42 -44.84
CA PRO A 61 -24.04 43.63 -46.01
C PRO A 61 -22.56 43.68 -46.41
N ALA A 62 -22.17 42.62 -47.14
CA ALA A 62 -21.33 42.63 -48.35
C ALA A 62 -19.83 42.99 -48.20
N ARG A 63 -18.87 42.52 -49.02
CA ARG A 63 -18.72 41.51 -50.10
C ARG A 63 -17.29 41.78 -50.65
N SER A 64 -16.70 40.78 -51.32
CA SER A 64 -15.56 40.90 -52.28
C SER A 64 -14.17 40.70 -51.66
N GLY A 65 -13.25 39.89 -52.18
CA GLY A 65 -13.17 39.08 -53.42
C GLY A 65 -12.01 38.08 -53.28
N SER A 66 -12.03 36.93 -53.98
CA SER A 66 -11.14 36.61 -55.14
C SER A 66 -9.64 36.72 -54.80
N ASP A 67 -8.75 35.73 -54.95
CA ASP A 67 -8.66 34.64 -55.94
C ASP A 67 -7.35 33.80 -55.63
N PRO A 68 -6.85 32.83 -56.44
CA PRO A 68 -6.60 31.45 -56.00
C PRO A 68 -5.13 30.94 -56.16
N LEU A 69 -4.96 29.60 -56.14
CA LEU A 69 -3.75 28.77 -56.39
C LEU A 69 -2.81 28.61 -55.15
N THR A 70 -2.34 27.43 -54.75
CA THR A 70 -1.80 26.31 -55.54
C THR A 70 -1.81 25.02 -54.71
N GLN A 71 -2.31 23.93 -55.29
CA GLN A 71 -2.07 22.55 -54.85
C GLN A 71 -0.78 22.05 -55.55
N PRO A 72 0.01 21.16 -54.93
CA PRO A 72 0.05 19.82 -55.51
C PRO A 72 0.14 18.69 -54.46
N THR A 73 -0.61 17.65 -54.72
CA THR A 73 -0.36 16.25 -54.32
C THR A 73 0.12 15.48 -55.57
N PRO A 74 0.51 14.19 -55.50
CA PRO A 74 1.08 13.41 -54.39
C PRO A 74 2.39 12.70 -54.80
N ASP A 75 3.17 12.19 -53.85
CA ASP A 75 4.07 11.07 -54.12
C ASP A 75 3.88 9.94 -53.12
N SER A 76 3.60 8.79 -53.70
CA SER A 76 3.42 7.47 -53.14
C SER A 76 4.76 6.84 -52.74
N VAL A 77 4.87 6.30 -51.52
CA VAL A 77 5.74 5.15 -51.25
C VAL A 77 5.02 4.15 -50.36
N GLN A 78 4.92 2.94 -50.91
CA GLN A 78 4.36 1.73 -50.32
C GLN A 78 5.20 1.17 -49.16
N SER A 79 4.50 0.38 -48.34
CA SER A 79 4.95 -0.86 -47.71
C SER A 79 5.76 -0.75 -46.41
N SER A 80 5.07 -0.99 -45.29
CA SER A 80 5.43 -2.09 -44.38
C SER A 80 4.21 -2.53 -43.58
N GLN A 81 3.73 -3.73 -43.89
CA GLN A 81 2.75 -4.46 -43.10
C GLN A 81 3.39 -4.85 -41.76
N HIS A 82 2.88 -4.31 -40.66
CA HIS A 82 3.15 -4.88 -39.34
C HIS A 82 1.97 -5.76 -38.90
N SER A 83 2.29 -7.04 -38.86
CA SER A 83 1.49 -8.18 -38.41
C SER A 83 0.79 -7.92 -37.07
N THR A 84 -0.54 -8.00 -37.07
CA THR A 84 -1.39 -8.23 -35.90
C THR A 84 -1.11 -9.62 -35.32
N ARG A 85 -0.29 -9.68 -34.27
CA ARG A 85 -0.12 -10.89 -33.46
C ARG A 85 -1.26 -10.97 -32.45
N SER A 86 -2.29 -11.74 -32.81
CA SER A 86 -3.25 -12.35 -31.90
C SER A 86 -2.50 -13.03 -30.74
N GLN A 87 -2.68 -12.55 -29.51
CA GLN A 87 -2.31 -13.28 -28.31
C GLN A 87 -3.36 -14.37 -28.08
N THR A 88 -3.07 -15.55 -28.62
CA THR A 88 -3.79 -16.78 -28.29
C THR A 88 -3.30 -17.26 -26.92
N PHE A 89 -4.20 -17.28 -25.94
CA PHE A 89 -3.98 -17.95 -24.65
C PHE A 89 -3.64 -19.44 -24.88
N PRO A 90 -2.61 -20.00 -24.21
CA PRO A 90 -2.47 -21.44 -24.15
C PRO A 90 -3.48 -22.03 -23.13
N PRO A 91 -4.02 -23.23 -23.38
CA PRO A 91 -4.99 -23.85 -22.50
C PRO A 91 -4.31 -24.39 -21.23
N LEU A 92 -5.08 -24.34 -20.13
CA LEU A 92 -4.85 -25.04 -18.88
C LEU A 92 -4.50 -26.52 -19.14
N ILE A 93 -3.27 -26.89 -18.79
CA ILE A 93 -2.87 -28.29 -18.69
C ILE A 93 -3.26 -28.80 -17.30
N SER A 94 -4.20 -29.74 -17.32
CA SER A 94 -4.50 -30.72 -16.27
C SER A 94 -3.23 -31.39 -15.74
N ALA A 95 -2.90 -31.16 -14.48
CA ALA A 95 -1.86 -31.91 -13.77
C ALA A 95 -2.38 -33.32 -13.43
N GLY A 96 -2.15 -34.26 -14.36
CA GLY A 96 -2.11 -35.69 -14.06
C GLY A 96 -0.74 -36.04 -13.48
N LEU A 97 -0.73 -36.55 -12.25
CA LEU A 97 0.44 -37.15 -11.61
C LEU A 97 0.88 -38.38 -12.44
N SER A 98 2.03 -38.31 -13.09
CA SER A 98 2.78 -39.51 -13.49
C SER A 98 4.27 -39.26 -13.36
N THR A 99 4.87 -40.12 -12.57
CA THR A 99 6.30 -40.28 -12.31
C THR A 99 7.10 -40.54 -13.57
N GLU A 100 8.14 -39.75 -13.84
CA GLU A 100 9.38 -40.26 -14.45
C GLU A 100 10.58 -39.38 -14.06
N LEU A 101 11.60 -40.04 -13.50
CA LEU A 101 12.92 -39.48 -13.25
C LEU A 101 13.67 -39.33 -14.57
N GLY A 102 14.23 -38.15 -14.84
CA GLY A 102 15.13 -37.93 -15.97
C GLY A 102 15.84 -36.58 -15.87
N SER A 103 17.14 -36.63 -15.63
CA SER A 103 18.11 -35.54 -15.48
C SER A 103 18.06 -34.41 -16.51
N GLN A 104 18.21 -33.15 -16.06
CA GLN A 104 19.34 -32.25 -16.38
C GLN A 104 19.09 -30.87 -15.72
N ILE A 105 19.78 -30.60 -14.63
CA ILE A 105 19.89 -29.24 -14.07
C ILE A 105 21.18 -28.63 -14.64
N ILE A 106 21.03 -27.72 -15.59
CA ILE A 106 22.11 -26.82 -16.02
C ILE A 106 22.22 -25.73 -14.96
N LEU A 107 23.21 -25.86 -14.08
CA LEU A 107 23.65 -24.77 -13.21
C LEU A 107 24.45 -23.78 -14.05
N THR A 108 23.86 -22.63 -14.38
CA THR A 108 24.61 -21.48 -14.88
C THR A 108 25.35 -20.82 -13.72
N PRO A 109 26.67 -20.57 -13.82
CA PRO A 109 27.42 -19.91 -12.75
C PRO A 109 27.05 -18.44 -12.64
N PHE A 110 26.75 -18.00 -11.41
CA PHE A 110 26.73 -16.59 -11.02
C PHE A 110 28.15 -16.05 -11.12
N THR A 111 28.45 -15.30 -12.18
CA THR A 111 29.66 -14.48 -12.26
C THR A 111 29.41 -13.18 -11.50
N THR A 112 30.03 -13.04 -10.34
CA THR A 112 30.18 -11.76 -9.64
C THR A 112 31.17 -10.90 -10.40
N ASP A 113 30.67 -9.90 -11.15
CA ASP A 113 31.53 -8.88 -11.73
C ASP A 113 31.77 -7.78 -10.67
N SER A 114 32.96 -7.84 -10.07
CA SER A 114 33.50 -6.77 -9.24
C SER A 114 34.26 -5.81 -10.16
N SER A 115 33.70 -4.65 -10.45
CA SER A 115 34.48 -3.42 -10.65
C SER A 115 33.57 -2.22 -10.95
N LYS A 116 33.44 -1.31 -9.98
CA LYS A 116 33.67 0.14 -10.20
C LYS A 116 33.63 0.92 -8.88
N PRO A 117 34.44 1.99 -8.79
CA PRO A 117 34.81 2.61 -7.53
C PRO A 117 33.75 3.60 -7.05
N PHE A 118 33.57 3.60 -5.73
CA PHE A 118 32.78 4.56 -4.97
C PHE A 118 33.56 5.89 -4.91
N PHE A 119 32.98 6.96 -5.42
CA PHE A 119 33.47 8.32 -5.16
C PHE A 119 32.84 8.82 -3.86
N GLU A 120 33.70 8.99 -2.87
CA GLU A 120 33.47 9.75 -1.66
C GLU A 120 33.65 11.23 -2.02
N ASN A 121 32.59 12.03 -1.87
CA ASN A 121 32.68 13.48 -1.82
C ASN A 121 31.63 13.97 -0.82
N ASP A 122 32.14 14.33 0.34
CA ASP A 122 31.48 15.18 1.32
C ASP A 122 31.37 16.62 0.82
N SER A 123 30.35 17.29 1.37
CA SER A 123 30.27 18.71 1.71
C SER A 123 29.46 19.68 0.82
N VAL A 124 28.77 20.55 1.57
CA VAL A 124 28.27 21.92 1.25
C VAL A 124 26.87 22.00 0.62
N TYR A 125 25.83 22.19 1.45
CA TYR A 125 25.15 23.48 1.68
C TYR A 125 24.00 23.29 2.69
N ALA A 126 24.09 24.00 3.82
CA ALA A 126 23.02 24.16 4.80
C ALA A 126 23.02 25.62 5.26
N GLU A 127 22.19 26.45 4.62
CA GLU A 127 21.67 27.77 5.04
C GLU A 127 20.31 27.88 4.31
N ASP A 128 19.18 28.35 4.84
CA ASP A 128 18.93 29.36 5.86
C ASP A 128 17.50 29.16 6.40
N MET A 129 17.30 29.20 7.73
CA MET A 129 15.98 29.38 8.35
C MET A 129 16.11 30.46 9.45
N PRO A 130 15.14 31.39 9.56
CA PRO A 130 15.30 32.57 10.40
C PRO A 130 15.21 32.25 11.90
N LYS A 131 16.18 32.79 12.64
CA LYS A 131 16.28 32.77 14.11
C LYS A 131 15.08 33.48 14.74
N VAL A 132 14.26 32.72 15.48
CA VAL A 132 13.39 33.25 16.53
C VAL A 132 14.25 33.50 17.76
N ALA A 133 14.25 34.73 18.26
CA ALA A 133 14.97 35.13 19.46
C ALA A 133 14.32 34.53 20.73
N PRO A 134 15.10 33.95 21.66
CA PRO A 134 14.66 33.74 23.03
C PRO A 134 15.24 34.80 23.96
N ASN A 135 14.37 35.30 24.83
CA ASN A 135 14.68 36.24 25.91
C ASN A 135 15.80 35.71 26.81
N SER A 136 16.71 36.63 27.13
CA SER A 136 17.79 36.49 28.09
C SER A 136 17.27 36.31 29.52
N ALA A 137 17.67 35.21 30.16
CA ALA A 137 17.83 35.15 31.61
C ALA A 137 19.00 34.20 31.93
N ASP A 138 20.01 34.79 32.60
CA ASP A 138 21.24 34.19 33.10
C ASP A 138 21.07 32.87 33.85
N VAL A 139 21.84 31.84 33.50
CA VAL A 139 22.38 30.85 34.47
C VAL A 139 23.71 30.26 33.96
N SER A 140 24.78 30.64 34.67
CA SER A 140 26.09 29.98 34.92
C SER A 140 26.56 28.77 34.08
N SER A 141 27.61 29.03 33.29
CA SER A 141 28.90 28.32 33.17
C SER A 141 29.09 26.90 33.78
N VAL A 142 29.32 25.90 32.93
CA VAL A 142 30.26 24.75 33.15
C VAL A 142 30.80 24.30 31.76
N PRO A 143 32.10 23.95 31.61
CA PRO A 143 32.75 23.86 30.32
C PRO A 143 32.64 22.49 29.63
N SER A 144 32.61 22.55 28.30
CA SER A 144 32.68 21.47 27.32
C SER A 144 34.11 20.92 27.20
N ASN A 145 34.29 19.63 27.46
CA ASN A 145 35.48 18.88 27.03
C ASN A 145 35.08 17.78 26.04
N GLU A 146 35.44 18.02 24.78
CA GLU A 146 36.35 17.17 24.01
C GLU A 146 36.23 15.63 24.22
N MET A 147 35.54 14.95 23.30
CA MET A 147 35.75 13.51 23.07
C MET A 147 36.06 13.26 21.59
N ARG A 148 37.36 13.36 21.30
CA ARG A 148 37.97 12.82 20.08
C ARG A 148 38.80 11.59 20.49
N SER A 149 38.51 10.46 19.85
CA SER A 149 39.46 9.41 19.45
C SER A 149 40.43 8.88 20.52
N ARG A 150 40.17 7.67 21.04
CA ARG A 150 41.20 6.62 21.29
C ARG A 150 40.58 5.22 21.26
N PHE A 151 40.58 4.60 20.09
CA PHE A 151 40.62 3.13 19.97
C PHE A 151 42.10 2.74 19.94
N HIS A 152 42.65 2.28 21.05
CA HIS A 152 43.81 1.38 21.06
C HIS A 152 43.99 0.75 22.44
N ALA A 153 44.09 -0.58 22.42
CA ALA A 153 44.85 -1.46 23.31
C ALA A 153 44.50 -1.49 24.81
N GLY A 154 44.04 -2.67 25.27
CA GLY A 154 44.10 -3.04 26.68
C GLY A 154 43.00 -3.98 27.15
N MET A 155 42.91 -5.19 26.59
CA MET A 155 42.12 -6.27 27.21
C MET A 155 42.86 -6.75 28.46
N PHE A 156 42.70 -6.01 29.56
CA PHE A 156 43.03 -6.48 30.90
C PHE A 156 41.88 -7.35 31.38
N ILE A 157 42.12 -8.65 31.53
CA ILE A 157 41.25 -9.55 32.30
C ILE A 157 41.43 -9.15 33.78
N PRO A 158 40.42 -8.61 34.47
CA PRO A 158 40.53 -8.44 35.90
C PRO A 158 40.42 -9.83 36.53
N ASN A 159 41.47 -10.24 37.23
CA ASN A 159 41.45 -11.38 38.13
C ASN A 159 40.31 -11.15 39.13
N ARG A 160 39.20 -11.85 38.91
CA ARG A 160 38.01 -11.83 39.73
C ARG A 160 38.36 -12.56 41.03
N GLY A 161 38.64 -11.78 42.07
CA GLY A 161 38.77 -12.27 43.43
C GLY A 161 37.56 -13.11 43.81
N GLU A 162 37.85 -14.28 44.39
CA GLU A 162 36.90 -15.20 44.99
C GLU A 162 36.25 -14.59 46.24
N ASP A 163 35.36 -13.62 46.07
CA ASP A 163 34.43 -13.23 47.13
C ASP A 163 33.26 -14.22 47.15
N SER A 164 33.53 -15.31 47.86
CA SER A 164 32.65 -16.42 48.19
C SER A 164 31.65 -16.00 49.27
N SER A 165 30.67 -15.15 48.94
CA SER A 165 29.49 -14.91 49.81
C SER A 165 28.28 -14.30 49.11
N LEU A 166 28.01 -14.71 47.86
CA LEU A 166 26.72 -14.41 47.21
C LEU A 166 25.59 -15.14 47.94
N GLU A 167 25.00 -14.46 48.92
CA GLU A 167 23.73 -14.80 49.56
C GLU A 167 22.74 -15.29 48.49
N PRO A 168 22.15 -16.49 48.65
CA PRO A 168 21.25 -17.05 47.65
C PRO A 168 20.06 -16.10 47.47
N TYR A 169 19.98 -15.45 46.31
CA TYR A 169 18.87 -14.59 45.90
C TYR A 169 17.55 -15.34 46.12
N LYS A 170 16.88 -15.05 47.25
CA LYS A 170 15.59 -15.64 47.63
C LYS A 170 14.55 -15.16 46.61
N ARG A 171 14.34 -15.96 45.56
CA ARG A 171 13.28 -15.71 44.59
C ARG A 171 11.95 -15.51 45.35
N PRO A 172 11.22 -14.42 45.11
CA PRO A 172 10.07 -14.04 45.92
C PRO A 172 8.98 -15.12 45.83
N ALA A 173 8.51 -15.63 46.97
CA ALA A 173 7.55 -16.73 47.07
C ALA A 173 6.28 -16.60 46.19
N ARG A 174 5.95 -15.37 45.75
CA ARG A 174 4.89 -15.05 44.79
C ARG A 174 5.03 -15.70 43.41
N TYR A 175 6.25 -15.93 42.90
CA TYR A 175 6.41 -16.55 41.57
C TYR A 175 5.94 -18.02 41.59
N LYS A 176 6.21 -18.76 42.68
CA LYS A 176 5.86 -20.19 42.77
C LYS A 176 4.35 -20.42 42.71
N ALA A 177 3.56 -19.59 43.41
CA ALA A 177 2.11 -19.69 43.41
C ALA A 177 1.49 -19.39 42.03
N ALA A 178 2.04 -18.40 41.31
CA ALA A 178 1.60 -18.07 39.95
C ALA A 178 1.89 -19.23 38.97
N TRP A 179 3.08 -19.83 39.05
CA TRP A 179 3.46 -20.96 38.20
C TRP A 179 2.64 -22.23 38.47
N SER A 180 2.30 -22.53 39.72
CA SER A 180 1.44 -23.69 40.02
C SER A 180 0.02 -23.52 39.49
N LEU A 181 -0.51 -22.29 39.49
CA LEU A 181 -1.84 -22.00 38.97
C LEU A 181 -1.87 -22.10 37.44
N LEU A 182 -0.84 -21.58 36.77
CA LEU A 182 -0.63 -21.73 35.32
C LEU A 182 -0.50 -23.20 34.91
N ASP A 183 0.28 -24.01 35.65
CA ASP A 183 0.44 -25.45 35.33
C ASP A 183 -0.88 -26.21 35.51
N GLY A 184 -1.67 -25.87 36.52
CA GLY A 184 -3.01 -26.44 36.72
C GLY A 184 -3.97 -26.12 35.56
N ILE A 185 -3.99 -24.85 35.12
CA ILE A 185 -4.78 -24.43 33.95
C ILE A 185 -4.29 -25.16 32.70
N TRP A 186 -2.98 -25.19 32.46
CA TRP A 186 -2.37 -25.82 31.29
C TRP A 186 -2.73 -27.30 31.17
N ARG A 187 -2.57 -28.09 32.24
CA ARG A 187 -2.93 -29.51 32.26
C ARG A 187 -4.42 -29.72 32.03
N GLY A 188 -5.26 -28.89 32.65
CA GLY A 188 -6.71 -28.91 32.43
C GLY A 188 -7.06 -28.67 30.97
N THR A 189 -6.49 -27.63 30.35
CA THR A 189 -6.69 -27.34 28.93
C THR A 189 -6.14 -28.43 28.03
N CYS A 190 -4.95 -29.00 28.28
CA CYS A 190 -4.41 -30.09 27.48
C CYS A 190 -5.30 -31.33 27.53
N ASN A 191 -5.77 -31.73 28.71
CA ASN A 191 -6.67 -32.88 28.84
C ASN A 191 -7.99 -32.65 28.09
N PHE A 192 -8.55 -31.43 28.20
CA PHE A 192 -9.75 -31.06 27.45
C PHE A 192 -9.51 -31.07 25.94
N VAL A 193 -8.40 -30.51 25.46
CA VAL A 193 -8.03 -30.50 24.04
C VAL A 193 -7.83 -31.92 23.52
N VAL A 194 -7.20 -32.81 24.28
CA VAL A 194 -7.02 -34.22 23.89
C VAL A 194 -8.37 -34.94 23.84
N GLN A 195 -9.23 -34.72 24.83
CA GLN A 195 -10.55 -35.36 24.90
C GLN A 195 -11.53 -34.83 23.83
N HIS A 196 -11.43 -33.55 23.49
CA HIS A 196 -12.35 -32.84 22.59
C HIS A 196 -11.62 -32.16 21.43
N TRP A 197 -10.66 -32.85 20.82
CA TRP A 197 -9.80 -32.27 19.79
C TRP A 197 -10.59 -31.76 18.57
N ILE A 198 -11.64 -32.49 18.14
CA ILE A 198 -12.51 -32.08 17.02
C ILE A 198 -13.24 -30.77 17.35
N LEU A 199 -13.89 -30.70 18.52
CA LEU A 199 -14.60 -29.50 18.96
C LEU A 199 -13.63 -28.31 19.06
N THR A 200 -12.44 -28.55 19.62
CA THR A 200 -11.39 -27.54 19.75
C THR A 200 -10.97 -26.99 18.38
N ILE A 201 -10.77 -27.86 17.39
CA ILE A 201 -10.45 -27.45 16.01
C ILE A 201 -11.57 -26.62 15.41
N VAL A 202 -12.83 -27.09 15.50
CA VAL A 202 -13.98 -26.37 14.96
C VAL A 202 -14.13 -24.98 15.58
N VAL A 203 -14.05 -24.89 16.91
CA VAL A 203 -14.13 -23.60 17.64
C VAL A 203 -12.96 -22.69 17.25
N SER A 204 -11.75 -23.24 17.13
CA SER A 204 -10.57 -22.47 16.72
C SER A 204 -10.72 -21.93 15.30
N ILE A 205 -11.22 -22.73 14.36
CA ILE A 205 -11.49 -22.29 12.99
C ILE A 205 -12.55 -21.18 12.98
N LEU A 206 -13.67 -21.37 13.67
CA LEU A 206 -14.72 -20.37 13.76
C LEU A 206 -14.21 -19.06 14.40
N ALA A 207 -13.38 -19.15 15.43
CA ALA A 207 -12.76 -18.00 16.07
C ALA A 207 -11.80 -17.28 15.11
N ILE A 208 -10.93 -18.02 14.40
CA ILE A 208 -10.00 -17.45 13.42
C ILE A 208 -10.77 -16.74 12.29
N VAL A 209 -11.84 -17.36 11.79
CA VAL A 209 -12.69 -16.76 10.74
C VAL A 209 -13.39 -15.51 11.27
N GLY A 210 -14.00 -15.57 12.46
CA GLY A 210 -14.69 -14.42 13.06
C GLY A 210 -13.75 -13.24 13.33
N ILE A 211 -12.57 -13.51 13.89
CA ILE A 211 -11.53 -12.50 14.11
C ILE A 211 -11.03 -11.96 12.77
N GLY A 212 -10.80 -12.83 11.78
CA GLY A 212 -10.35 -12.41 10.45
C GLY A 212 -11.32 -11.45 9.77
N VAL A 213 -12.63 -11.75 9.82
CA VAL A 213 -13.68 -10.85 9.30
C VAL A 213 -13.73 -9.55 10.09
N GLY A 214 -13.69 -9.60 11.43
CA GLY A 214 -13.72 -8.42 12.27
C GLY A 214 -12.52 -7.50 12.05
N VAL A 215 -11.31 -8.06 11.98
CA VAL A 215 -10.07 -7.34 11.67
C VAL A 215 -10.11 -6.79 10.24
N GLY A 216 -10.54 -7.59 9.26
CA GLY A 216 -10.66 -7.13 7.87
C GLY A 216 -11.62 -5.95 7.72
N TRP A 217 -12.74 -5.96 8.46
CA TRP A 217 -13.68 -4.86 8.48
C TRP A 217 -13.14 -3.62 9.19
N ALA A 218 -12.54 -3.80 10.37
CA ALA A 218 -11.97 -2.70 11.16
C ALA A 218 -10.75 -2.07 10.48
N ALA A 219 -9.97 -2.85 9.74
CA ALA A 219 -8.80 -2.40 9.01
C ALA A 219 -9.12 -1.93 7.59
N ARG A 220 -10.40 -1.85 7.20
CA ARG A 220 -10.82 -1.37 5.87
C ARG A 220 -10.10 -0.06 5.56
N LEU A 221 -9.57 0.03 4.34
CA LEU A 221 -8.88 1.23 3.88
C LEU A 221 -9.78 2.43 4.12
N GLN A 222 -9.28 3.39 4.87
CA GLN A 222 -9.92 4.68 4.99
C GLN A 222 -9.76 5.37 3.65
N THR A 223 -10.83 5.99 3.17
CA THR A 223 -10.74 6.89 2.02
C THR A 223 -9.73 7.97 2.35
N PHE A 224 -8.97 8.42 1.36
CA PHE A 224 -8.15 9.62 1.48
C PHE A 224 -9.09 10.76 1.87
N ASN A 225 -9.24 11.06 3.17
CA ASN A 225 -10.20 12.04 3.67
C ASN A 225 -9.44 12.98 4.57
N ALA A 226 -8.90 14.02 3.96
CA ALA A 226 -8.42 15.18 4.67
C ALA A 226 -9.41 16.31 4.41
N GLU A 227 -10.16 16.64 5.44
CA GLU A 227 -10.80 17.95 5.54
C GLU A 227 -9.75 18.88 6.15
N ASP A 228 -9.38 19.92 5.42
CA ASP A 228 -8.66 21.05 6.02
C ASP A 228 -9.62 21.65 7.06
N GLY A 229 -9.34 21.41 8.35
CA GLY A 229 -10.28 21.60 9.45
C GLY A 229 -10.74 23.04 9.69
N GLU A 230 -10.20 24.01 8.98
CA GLU A 230 -10.58 25.41 9.06
C GLU A 230 -10.41 26.10 7.71
N SER A 231 -11.52 26.39 7.04
CA SER A 231 -11.86 27.74 6.56
C SER A 231 -13.10 27.66 5.68
N VAL A 232 -14.09 28.48 5.99
CA VAL A 232 -15.07 28.89 4.99
C VAL A 232 -14.25 29.38 3.78
N PRO A 233 -14.47 28.84 2.57
CA PRO A 233 -13.69 29.24 1.42
C PRO A 233 -13.81 30.76 1.26
N PRO A 234 -12.68 31.49 1.12
CA PRO A 234 -12.73 32.93 0.96
C PRO A 234 -13.55 33.27 -0.29
N ASP A 235 -14.19 34.45 -0.28
CA ASP A 235 -14.84 34.97 -1.49
C ASP A 235 -13.82 35.05 -2.63
N ASN A 236 -14.23 34.69 -3.85
CA ASN A 236 -13.35 34.68 -5.03
C ASN A 236 -12.18 33.68 -4.94
N ALA A 237 -12.45 32.43 -4.53
CA ALA A 237 -11.45 31.37 -4.41
C ALA A 237 -11.73 30.15 -5.29
N ILE A 238 -10.65 29.57 -5.81
CA ILE A 238 -10.64 28.27 -6.47
C ILE A 238 -10.62 27.18 -5.40
N ILE A 239 -11.62 26.31 -5.45
CA ILE A 239 -11.78 25.18 -4.56
C ILE A 239 -11.43 23.92 -5.35
N LEU A 240 -10.39 23.23 -4.92
CA LEU A 240 -9.96 21.97 -5.50
C LEU A 240 -10.43 20.82 -4.61
N SER A 241 -11.01 19.80 -5.22
CA SER A 241 -11.20 18.50 -4.58
C SER A 241 -10.37 17.45 -5.29
N ALA A 242 -9.64 16.61 -4.56
CA ALA A 242 -8.77 15.60 -5.15
C ALA A 242 -9.36 14.20 -4.95
N ASN A 243 -9.34 13.38 -5.99
CA ASN A 243 -9.64 11.96 -5.91
C ASN A 243 -8.39 11.14 -6.21
N LEU A 244 -7.94 10.37 -5.23
CA LEU A 244 -6.80 9.47 -5.37
C LEU A 244 -7.18 8.27 -6.25
N VAL A 245 -6.49 8.13 -7.38
CA VAL A 245 -6.73 7.08 -8.37
C VAL A 245 -5.76 5.93 -8.19
N ASP A 246 -4.46 6.23 -8.16
CA ASP A 246 -3.40 5.22 -8.14
C ASP A 246 -2.14 5.71 -7.43
N VAL A 247 -1.33 4.76 -6.94
CA VAL A 247 -0.01 4.99 -6.35
C VAL A 247 0.93 3.90 -6.85
N ASP A 248 1.98 4.31 -7.55
CA ASP A 248 3.05 3.44 -8.02
C ASP A 248 4.38 3.82 -7.33
N PRO A 249 4.83 3.03 -6.33
CA PRO A 249 6.09 3.28 -5.63
C PRO A 249 7.33 2.97 -6.47
N THR A 250 7.19 2.13 -7.51
CA THR A 250 8.30 1.74 -8.38
C THR A 250 8.60 2.85 -9.39
N SER A 251 7.57 3.48 -9.96
CA SER A 251 7.71 4.69 -10.80
C SER A 251 7.90 5.98 -9.98
N GLN A 252 7.69 5.91 -8.66
CA GLN A 252 7.64 7.05 -7.76
C GLN A 252 6.58 8.08 -8.18
N THR A 253 5.37 7.61 -8.47
CA THR A 253 4.23 8.48 -8.81
C THR A 253 2.96 8.19 -8.04
N MET A 254 2.12 9.22 -7.90
CA MET A 254 0.73 9.09 -7.51
C MET A 254 -0.16 9.86 -8.48
N THR A 255 -1.28 9.25 -8.87
CA THR A 255 -2.23 9.84 -9.83
C THR A 255 -3.44 10.39 -9.08
N LEU A 256 -3.73 11.67 -9.31
CA LEU A 256 -4.89 12.38 -8.75
C LEU A 256 -5.80 12.90 -9.86
N ASP A 257 -7.11 12.75 -9.66
CA ASP A 257 -8.13 13.48 -10.40
C ASP A 257 -8.57 14.70 -9.59
N TRP A 258 -8.44 15.88 -10.16
CA TRP A 258 -8.82 17.14 -9.55
C TRP A 258 -10.17 17.59 -10.06
N PHE A 259 -11.08 17.92 -9.15
CA PHE A 259 -12.37 18.54 -9.42
C PHE A 259 -12.26 20.00 -9.03
N VAL A 260 -12.47 20.89 -10.01
CA VAL A 260 -12.38 22.33 -9.83
C VAL A 260 -13.77 22.89 -9.56
N ASN A 261 -13.88 23.65 -8.49
CA ASN A 261 -15.02 24.50 -8.20
C ASN A 261 -14.51 25.94 -8.01
N TYR A 262 -15.37 26.93 -8.28
CA TYR A 262 -14.99 28.33 -8.21
C TYR A 262 -16.07 29.12 -7.50
N THR A 263 -15.67 29.77 -6.41
CA THR A 263 -16.50 30.78 -5.76
C THR A 263 -16.20 32.10 -6.44
N CYS A 264 -17.16 32.69 -7.15
CA CYS A 264 -17.02 33.99 -7.79
C CYS A 264 -18.36 34.73 -7.75
N ASP A 265 -18.34 36.05 -7.91
CA ASP A 265 -19.55 36.81 -8.20
C ASP A 265 -20.08 36.42 -9.60
N PHE A 266 -21.28 35.83 -9.65
CA PHE A 266 -21.93 35.40 -10.91
C PHE A 266 -22.08 36.51 -11.94
N SER A 267 -22.06 37.78 -11.52
CA SER A 267 -22.11 38.93 -12.43
C SER A 267 -20.76 39.22 -13.10
N HIS A 268 -19.64 38.86 -12.47
CA HIS A 268 -18.28 39.20 -12.90
C HIS A 268 -17.28 38.08 -12.59
N CYS A 269 -17.57 36.87 -13.09
CA CYS A 269 -16.66 35.73 -12.92
C CYS A 269 -15.53 35.80 -13.94
N GLN A 270 -14.31 36.10 -13.49
CA GLN A 270 -13.13 36.23 -14.34
C GLN A 270 -12.62 34.85 -14.79
N ASP A 271 -11.90 34.81 -15.91
CA ASP A 271 -11.19 33.61 -16.34
C ASP A 271 -9.95 33.42 -15.44
N VAL A 272 -9.62 32.18 -15.08
CA VAL A 272 -8.55 31.88 -14.13
C VAL A 272 -7.62 30.81 -14.69
N ASN A 273 -6.32 31.09 -14.69
CA ASN A 273 -5.28 30.12 -14.95
C ASN A 273 -4.86 29.43 -13.65
N ILE A 274 -4.85 28.09 -13.65
CA ILE A 274 -4.39 27.29 -12.52
C ILE A 274 -3.04 26.67 -12.86
N PHE A 275 -2.07 26.86 -11.98
CA PHE A 275 -0.69 26.43 -12.14
C PHE A 275 -0.33 25.38 -11.08
N PHE A 276 0.48 24.42 -11.50
CA PHE A 276 1.09 23.40 -10.66
C PHE A 276 2.59 23.43 -10.87
N ASP A 277 3.38 23.25 -9.80
CA ASP A 277 4.83 23.12 -9.92
C ASP A 277 5.21 21.92 -10.80
N GLN A 278 5.92 22.20 -11.90
CA GLN A 278 6.37 21.19 -12.86
C GLN A 278 7.37 20.20 -12.27
N ASN A 279 8.10 20.56 -11.21
CA ASN A 279 9.08 19.67 -10.58
C ASN A 279 8.40 18.64 -9.67
N SER A 280 7.22 18.99 -9.15
CA SER A 280 6.37 18.10 -8.36
C SER A 280 5.51 17.18 -9.23
N MET A 281 5.44 17.43 -10.53
CA MET A 281 4.77 16.57 -11.51
C MET A 281 5.79 15.65 -12.18
N GLN A 282 5.43 14.38 -12.40
CA GLN A 282 6.26 13.53 -13.24
C GLN A 282 6.01 13.92 -14.70
N SER A 283 6.84 14.82 -15.23
CA SER A 283 6.88 15.04 -16.67
C SER A 283 7.26 13.73 -17.33
N ASN A 284 6.43 13.23 -18.26
CA ASN A 284 6.77 12.07 -19.09
C ASN A 284 8.23 12.21 -19.52
N SER A 285 9.09 11.30 -19.06
CA SER A 285 10.55 11.33 -19.22
C SER A 285 11.02 11.43 -20.68
N ASN A 286 10.09 11.34 -21.62
CA ASN A 286 10.28 11.47 -23.05
C ASN A 286 10.20 12.92 -23.58
N SER A 287 9.87 13.92 -22.75
CA SER A 287 9.71 15.30 -23.24
C SER A 287 11.03 16.01 -23.53
N GLY A 288 12.19 15.48 -23.13
CA GLY A 288 13.52 16.04 -23.42
C GLY A 288 13.76 17.45 -22.85
N SER A 289 12.79 18.02 -22.16
CA SER A 289 12.88 19.34 -21.52
C SER A 289 13.66 19.22 -20.22
N VAL A 290 14.66 20.08 -20.04
CA VAL A 290 15.40 20.20 -18.78
C VAL A 290 14.44 20.72 -17.69
N ALA A 291 14.49 20.13 -16.50
CA ALA A 291 13.75 20.62 -15.34
C ALA A 291 14.10 22.10 -15.08
N SER A 292 13.08 22.91 -14.84
CA SER A 292 13.24 24.36 -14.68
C SER A 292 12.47 24.82 -13.43
N ASN A 293 13.03 25.81 -12.76
CA ASN A 293 12.37 26.54 -11.68
C ASN A 293 11.61 27.77 -12.19
N SER A 294 11.53 27.95 -13.50
CA SER A 294 10.73 29.02 -14.11
C SER A 294 9.25 28.76 -13.92
N LYS A 295 8.47 29.84 -13.85
CA LYS A 295 7.01 29.76 -13.77
C LYS A 295 6.46 28.84 -14.88
N PRO A 296 5.70 27.80 -14.53
CA PRO A 296 5.18 26.84 -15.49
C PRO A 296 4.08 27.47 -16.36
N SER A 297 3.78 26.83 -17.50
CA SER A 297 2.54 27.11 -18.23
C SER A 297 1.33 26.70 -17.39
N PRO A 298 0.16 27.35 -17.58
CA PRO A 298 -1.04 26.95 -16.86
C PRO A 298 -1.42 25.51 -17.23
N LEU A 299 -1.70 24.72 -16.21
CA LEU A 299 -2.11 23.33 -16.37
C LEU A 299 -3.60 23.23 -16.76
N PHE A 300 -4.40 24.13 -16.19
CA PHE A 300 -5.84 24.19 -16.43
C PHE A 300 -6.29 25.64 -16.56
N LEU A 301 -7.07 25.93 -17.60
CA LEU A 301 -7.72 27.23 -17.79
C LEU A 301 -9.20 27.09 -17.45
N LEU A 302 -9.62 27.78 -16.40
CA LEU A 302 -11.02 27.89 -16.02
C LEU A 302 -11.63 29.11 -16.69
N ASN A 303 -12.56 28.90 -17.63
CA ASN A 303 -13.33 29.99 -18.20
C ASN A 303 -14.52 30.34 -17.30
N GLY A 304 -14.52 31.53 -16.72
CA GLY A 304 -15.51 31.97 -15.73
C GLY A 304 -16.92 32.05 -16.32
N THR A 305 -17.05 32.52 -17.56
CA THR A 305 -18.35 32.58 -18.25
C THR A 305 -18.95 31.19 -18.44
N ASN A 306 -18.15 30.23 -18.90
CA ASN A 306 -18.58 28.85 -19.06
C ASN A 306 -18.91 28.18 -17.73
N PHE A 307 -18.14 28.47 -16.68
CA PHE A 307 -18.41 27.98 -15.33
C PHE A 307 -19.78 28.44 -14.83
N VAL A 308 -20.09 29.74 -14.95
CA VAL A 308 -21.39 30.30 -14.56
C VAL A 308 -22.54 29.70 -15.38
N ASN A 309 -22.35 29.53 -16.69
CA ASN A 309 -23.35 28.91 -17.56
C ASN A 309 -23.62 27.44 -17.19
N LEU A 310 -22.58 26.69 -16.83
CA LEU A 310 -22.70 25.31 -16.38
C LEU A 310 -23.44 25.22 -15.03
N TRP A 311 -23.08 26.08 -14.07
CA TRP A 311 -23.70 26.13 -12.76
C TRP A 311 -25.20 26.47 -12.84
N ASN A 312 -25.54 27.45 -13.68
CA ASN A 312 -26.93 27.85 -13.92
C ASN A 312 -27.70 26.87 -14.81
N SER A 313 -27.09 25.75 -15.24
CA SER A 313 -27.70 24.75 -16.13
C SER A 313 -28.20 25.34 -17.45
N VAL A 314 -27.55 26.42 -17.92
CA VAL A 314 -27.89 27.10 -19.19
C VAL A 314 -27.16 26.44 -20.35
N ASP A 315 -25.90 26.04 -20.15
CA ASP A 315 -25.09 25.39 -21.18
C ASP A 315 -24.21 24.27 -20.60
N PHE A 316 -24.39 23.05 -21.11
CA PHE A 316 -23.63 21.84 -20.72
C PHE A 316 -22.59 21.43 -21.77
N ARG A 317 -22.40 22.22 -22.84
CA ARG A 317 -21.36 21.98 -23.85
C ARG A 317 -19.92 22.25 -23.38
N PRO A 318 -19.64 23.10 -22.38
CA PRO A 318 -18.27 23.26 -21.87
C PRO A 318 -17.65 21.96 -21.38
N SER A 319 -16.33 21.85 -21.46
CA SER A 319 -15.56 20.71 -20.95
C SER A 319 -15.77 20.52 -19.45
N SER A 320 -15.61 19.28 -18.98
CA SER A 320 -15.68 18.96 -17.55
C SER A 320 -14.64 19.74 -16.74
N LEU A 321 -15.02 20.17 -15.53
CA LEU A 321 -14.14 20.81 -14.56
C LEU A 321 -13.23 19.81 -13.83
N VAL A 322 -12.73 18.83 -14.58
CA VAL A 322 -11.93 17.72 -14.07
C VAL A 322 -10.68 17.59 -14.91
N PHE A 323 -9.52 17.48 -14.25
CA PHE A 323 -8.25 17.17 -14.89
C PHE A 323 -7.44 16.20 -14.03
N ARG A 324 -6.51 15.47 -14.67
CA ARG A 324 -5.68 14.45 -14.03
C ARG A 324 -4.24 14.92 -13.96
N THR A 325 -3.56 14.61 -12.85
CA THR A 325 -2.12 14.85 -12.68
C THR A 325 -1.42 13.62 -12.12
N ASP A 326 -0.18 13.41 -12.57
CA ASP A 326 0.75 12.46 -11.98
C ASP A 326 1.78 13.22 -11.16
N LEU A 327 1.67 13.12 -9.83
CA LEU A 327 2.58 13.75 -8.89
C LEU A 327 3.75 12.82 -8.58
N SER A 328 4.94 13.38 -8.45
CA SER A 328 6.09 12.65 -7.97
C SER A 328 5.96 12.40 -6.46
N ILE A 329 6.29 11.19 -6.03
CA ILE A 329 6.40 10.83 -4.60
C ILE A 329 7.85 10.57 -4.27
N SER A 330 8.28 10.94 -3.07
CA SER A 330 9.66 10.77 -2.64
C SER A 330 9.74 10.20 -1.23
N SER A 331 10.75 9.38 -0.97
CA SER A 331 11.10 8.97 0.40
C SER A 331 12.00 9.98 1.11
N TYR A 332 12.26 11.13 0.48
CA TYR A 332 13.04 12.21 1.08
C TYR A 332 12.35 12.69 2.37
N GLY A 333 13.13 12.85 3.45
CA GLY A 333 12.64 13.24 4.77
C GLY A 333 12.03 12.09 5.60
N THR A 334 11.52 11.03 4.99
CA THR A 334 10.99 9.86 5.72
C THR A 334 12.07 8.81 5.99
N GLY A 335 13.05 8.69 5.08
CA GLY A 335 14.09 7.68 5.12
C GLY A 335 13.59 6.24 4.89
N ARG A 336 12.31 6.07 4.53
CA ARG A 336 11.68 4.76 4.33
C ARG A 336 11.40 4.56 2.85
N THR A 337 12.25 3.78 2.21
CA THR A 337 12.15 3.47 0.78
C THR A 337 11.27 2.25 0.54
N GLU A 338 11.13 1.82 -0.71
CA GLU A 338 10.43 0.58 -1.09
C GLU A 338 11.04 -0.67 -0.41
N GLN A 339 12.31 -0.60 0.00
CA GLN A 339 12.97 -1.67 0.78
C GLN A 339 12.36 -1.82 2.18
N SER A 340 11.76 -0.77 2.75
CA SER A 340 11.12 -0.81 4.06
C SER A 340 9.72 -1.46 4.05
N TYR A 341 9.32 -2.13 2.97
CA TYR A 341 8.03 -2.81 2.86
C TYR A 341 7.77 -3.74 4.05
N PRO A 342 6.56 -3.73 4.67
CA PRO A 342 5.35 -2.99 4.29
C PRO A 342 5.18 -1.63 5.02
N PHE A 343 6.26 -1.12 5.62
CA PHE A 343 6.27 0.13 6.40
C PHE A 343 6.91 1.31 5.66
N ASP A 344 7.07 1.16 4.35
CA ASP A 344 7.43 2.22 3.41
C ASP A 344 6.49 3.43 3.55
N LYS A 345 7.07 4.62 3.36
CA LYS A 345 6.42 5.91 3.58
C LYS A 345 6.99 6.93 2.61
N TYR A 346 6.11 7.53 1.83
CA TYR A 346 6.45 8.52 0.83
C TYR A 346 5.75 9.84 1.13
N LEU A 347 6.34 10.92 0.64
CA LEU A 347 5.78 12.26 0.65
C LEU A 347 5.65 12.73 -0.79
N ALA A 348 4.46 13.19 -1.15
CA ALA A 348 4.22 13.98 -2.35
C ALA A 348 4.11 15.43 -1.93
N GLN A 349 4.83 16.31 -2.60
CA GLN A 349 4.74 17.74 -2.37
C GLN A 349 3.84 18.33 -3.46
N ILE A 350 2.90 19.19 -3.08
CA ILE A 350 2.07 19.93 -4.02
C ILE A 350 2.22 21.43 -3.78
N SER A 351 2.42 22.16 -4.87
CA SER A 351 2.48 23.61 -4.90
C SER A 351 1.54 24.09 -6.01
N ILE A 352 0.49 24.81 -5.63
CA ILE A 352 -0.61 25.20 -6.51
C ILE A 352 -0.86 26.70 -6.33
N PHE A 353 -1.02 27.42 -7.43
CA PHE A 353 -1.44 28.82 -7.39
C PHE A 353 -2.34 29.11 -8.59
N ALA A 354 -3.09 30.21 -8.53
CA ALA A 354 -3.99 30.61 -9.59
C ALA A 354 -3.89 32.11 -9.86
N GLU A 355 -4.12 32.51 -11.11
CA GLU A 355 -4.09 33.91 -11.54
C GLU A 355 -5.28 34.23 -12.44
N ALA A 356 -5.95 35.35 -12.16
CA ALA A 356 -7.06 35.84 -12.95
C ALA A 356 -6.58 36.49 -14.26
N LEU A 357 -7.32 36.31 -15.34
CA LEU A 357 -7.11 36.95 -16.62
C LEU A 357 -8.09 38.12 -16.81
N PRO A 358 -7.65 39.24 -17.41
CA PRO A 358 -6.31 39.50 -17.95
C PRO A 358 -5.30 40.08 -16.95
N GLY A 359 -5.69 40.33 -15.70
CA GLY A 359 -4.91 41.12 -14.73
C GLY A 359 -3.67 40.45 -14.16
N ASN A 360 -3.54 39.13 -14.28
CA ASN A 360 -2.57 38.30 -13.55
C ASN A 360 -2.63 38.53 -12.03
N GLU A 361 -3.81 38.89 -11.50
CA GLU A 361 -4.04 39.02 -10.08
C GLU A 361 -4.12 37.63 -9.46
N THR A 362 -3.48 37.44 -8.30
CA THR A 362 -3.46 36.14 -7.64
C THR A 362 -4.85 35.80 -7.10
N VAL A 363 -5.30 34.58 -7.36
CA VAL A 363 -6.59 34.06 -6.89
C VAL A 363 -6.31 33.01 -5.85
N ASN A 364 -7.00 33.09 -4.70
CA ASN A 364 -6.82 32.13 -3.62
C ASN A 364 -7.19 30.72 -4.08
N VAL A 365 -6.33 29.75 -3.78
CA VAL A 365 -6.58 28.33 -4.04
C VAL A 365 -6.65 27.58 -2.72
N THR A 366 -7.67 26.76 -2.54
CA THR A 366 -7.81 25.86 -1.38
C THR A 366 -8.12 24.44 -1.82
N VAL A 367 -7.65 23.45 -1.06
CA VAL A 367 -8.03 22.04 -1.24
C VAL A 367 -9.08 21.71 -0.19
N TYR A 368 -10.33 21.60 -0.62
CA TYR A 368 -11.47 21.48 0.29
C TYR A 368 -11.72 20.04 0.73
N GLN A 369 -11.73 19.13 -0.24
CA GLN A 369 -12.03 17.73 0.03
C GLN A 369 -11.05 16.85 -0.72
N THR A 370 -10.49 15.87 -0.02
CA THR A 370 -9.84 14.75 -0.67
C THR A 370 -10.71 13.51 -0.51
N GLN A 371 -10.71 12.66 -1.53
CA GLN A 371 -11.42 11.39 -1.57
C GLN A 371 -10.63 10.37 -2.42
N GLY A 372 -11.17 9.16 -2.58
CA GLY A 372 -10.56 8.12 -3.39
C GLY A 372 -9.78 7.08 -2.59
N ILE A 373 -9.45 5.99 -3.27
CA ILE A 373 -8.77 4.82 -2.71
C ILE A 373 -7.79 4.29 -3.76
N ALA A 374 -6.49 4.42 -3.51
CA ALA A 374 -5.47 3.63 -4.20
C ALA A 374 -5.35 2.26 -3.54
N VAL A 375 -5.49 1.20 -4.32
CA VAL A 375 -5.51 -0.17 -3.78
C VAL A 375 -4.20 -0.49 -3.06
N GLY A 376 -4.28 -0.84 -1.78
CA GLY A 376 -3.12 -1.21 -0.97
C GLY A 376 -2.37 -0.04 -0.34
N PHE A 377 -2.81 1.20 -0.56
CA PHE A 377 -2.23 2.41 0.02
C PHE A 377 -3.24 3.19 0.86
N ASN A 378 -2.69 3.99 1.77
CA ASN A 378 -3.39 5.01 2.53
C ASN A 378 -2.67 6.34 2.28
N ALA A 379 -3.43 7.38 1.96
CA ALA A 379 -2.91 8.72 1.77
C ALA A 379 -3.51 9.65 2.82
N GLN A 380 -2.72 10.58 3.32
CA GLN A 380 -3.14 11.58 4.30
C GLN A 380 -2.55 12.93 3.92
N LEU A 381 -3.37 13.98 3.90
CA LEU A 381 -2.86 15.34 3.72
C LEU A 381 -2.28 15.78 5.06
N LEU A 382 -1.06 16.28 5.04
CA LEU A 382 -0.42 16.83 6.23
C LEU A 382 -0.84 18.29 6.38
N ASP A 383 -1.32 18.65 7.58
CA ASP A 383 -1.84 19.97 7.94
C ASP A 383 -0.76 21.08 8.06
N SER A 384 0.41 20.87 7.45
CA SER A 384 1.47 21.87 7.42
C SER A 384 1.26 22.93 6.34
N GLY A 385 0.02 23.12 5.90
CA GLY A 385 -0.30 24.01 4.80
C GLY A 385 -0.02 25.45 5.15
N LYS A 386 0.95 26.07 4.48
CA LYS A 386 1.14 27.51 4.51
C LYS A 386 0.75 28.04 3.15
N ILE A 387 -0.18 28.99 3.14
CA ILE A 387 -0.37 29.87 1.99
C ILE A 387 0.74 30.90 2.09
N ASP A 388 1.57 31.01 1.06
CA ASP A 388 2.63 32.01 1.02
C ASP A 388 2.05 33.42 0.76
N GLU A 389 2.90 34.45 0.83
CA GLU A 389 2.50 35.85 0.57
C GLU A 389 2.02 36.09 -0.87
N PHE A 390 2.28 35.14 -1.78
CA PHE A 390 1.90 35.21 -3.20
C PHE A 390 0.62 34.41 -3.50
N GLY A 391 -0.03 33.84 -2.50
CA GLY A 391 -1.23 33.03 -2.69
C GLY A 391 -0.96 31.61 -3.21
N THR A 392 0.28 31.13 -3.12
CA THR A 392 0.66 29.75 -3.42
C THR A 392 0.27 28.85 -2.26
N LEU A 393 -0.56 27.84 -2.56
CA LEU A 393 -0.90 26.78 -1.64
C LEU A 393 0.18 25.70 -1.67
N TYR A 394 0.84 25.52 -0.53
CA TYR A 394 1.85 24.49 -0.34
C TYR A 394 1.36 23.42 0.64
N LYS A 395 1.26 22.16 0.19
CA LYS A 395 0.81 21.03 1.03
C LYS A 395 1.67 19.79 0.77
N PHE A 396 1.69 18.88 1.74
CA PHE A 396 2.29 17.56 1.58
C PHE A 396 1.22 16.49 1.71
N ILE A 397 1.30 15.47 0.87
CA ILE A 397 0.50 14.25 0.95
C ILE A 397 1.42 13.14 1.39
N GLU A 398 1.16 12.58 2.56
CA GLU A 398 1.83 11.39 3.06
C GLU A 398 1.17 10.14 2.50
N VAL A 399 1.94 9.30 1.84
CA VAL A 399 1.48 8.04 1.26
C VAL A 399 2.14 6.88 1.98
N THR A 400 1.34 5.93 2.46
CA THR A 400 1.79 4.76 3.21
C THR A 400 1.05 3.50 2.76
N ARG A 401 1.58 2.31 3.04
CA ARG A 401 0.80 1.08 2.82
C ARG A 401 -0.43 1.02 3.72
N GLY A 402 -1.51 0.49 3.16
CA GLY A 402 -2.75 0.26 3.89
C GLY A 402 -2.56 -0.66 5.10
N GLN A 403 -3.33 -0.42 6.16
CA GLN A 403 -3.24 -1.18 7.41
C GLN A 403 -3.47 -2.69 7.18
N VAL A 404 -4.38 -3.05 6.26
CA VAL A 404 -4.64 -4.46 5.87
C VAL A 404 -3.37 -5.12 5.34
N VAL A 405 -2.65 -4.46 4.42
CA VAL A 405 -1.42 -4.99 3.80
C VAL A 405 -0.35 -5.23 4.88
N ARG A 406 -0.18 -4.28 5.80
CA ARG A 406 0.76 -4.40 6.92
C ARG A 406 0.44 -5.60 7.82
N ILE A 407 -0.82 -5.74 8.25
CA ILE A 407 -1.25 -6.84 9.12
C ILE A 407 -1.09 -8.19 8.39
N TYR A 408 -1.51 -8.25 7.13
CA TYR A 408 -1.42 -9.46 6.31
C TYR A 408 0.03 -9.95 6.17
N THR A 409 0.96 -9.04 5.87
CA THR A 409 2.38 -9.36 5.74
C THR A 409 2.98 -9.84 7.06
N ILE A 410 2.68 -9.17 8.19
CA ILE A 410 3.14 -9.61 9.53
C ILE A 410 2.61 -11.02 9.84
N PHE A 411 1.34 -11.28 9.55
CA PHE A 411 0.71 -12.57 9.79
C PHE A 411 1.38 -13.69 8.99
N ILE A 412 1.68 -13.45 7.71
CA ILE A 412 2.41 -14.39 6.87
C ILE A 412 3.79 -14.70 7.43
N VAL A 413 4.55 -13.68 7.82
CA VAL A 413 5.88 -13.88 8.41
C VAL A 413 5.79 -14.73 9.67
N MET A 414 4.82 -14.46 10.54
CA MET A 414 4.56 -15.27 11.73
C MET A 414 4.21 -16.73 11.37
N ALA A 415 3.37 -16.96 10.37
CA ALA A 415 3.03 -18.30 9.91
C ALA A 415 4.26 -19.07 9.38
N ILE A 416 5.08 -18.40 8.56
CA ILE A 416 6.36 -18.95 8.06
C ILE A 416 7.27 -19.36 9.21
N TRP A 417 7.39 -18.52 10.25
CA TRP A 417 8.16 -18.83 11.45
C TRP A 417 7.61 -20.05 12.20
N LEU A 418 6.29 -20.13 12.42
CA LEU A 418 5.67 -21.26 13.13
C LEU A 418 5.87 -22.59 12.38
N VAL A 419 5.73 -22.59 11.06
CA VAL A 419 6.00 -23.77 10.23
C VAL A 419 7.47 -24.16 10.31
N THR A 420 8.38 -23.19 10.24
CA THR A 420 9.83 -23.42 10.35
C THR A 420 10.20 -24.00 11.71
N LEU A 421 9.70 -23.43 12.81
CA LEU A 421 9.90 -23.94 14.17
C LEU A 421 9.34 -25.36 14.34
N THR A 422 8.22 -25.67 13.69
CA THR A 422 7.66 -27.03 13.69
C THR A 422 8.60 -28.02 13.01
N PHE A 423 9.18 -27.66 11.86
CA PHE A 423 10.16 -28.52 11.18
C PHE A 423 11.47 -28.66 11.96
N ILE A 424 11.97 -27.59 12.60
CA ILE A 424 13.12 -27.66 13.49
C ILE A 424 12.82 -28.59 14.67
N GLY A 425 11.63 -28.49 15.27
CA GLY A 425 11.18 -29.39 16.33
C GLY A 425 11.15 -30.85 15.86
N ALA A 426 10.56 -31.11 14.69
CA ALA A 426 10.56 -32.44 14.08
C ALA A 426 12.00 -32.95 13.85
N CYS A 427 12.90 -32.09 13.35
CA CYS A 427 14.31 -32.40 13.17
C CYS A 427 15.01 -32.74 14.48
N ALA A 428 14.81 -31.93 15.52
CA ALA A 428 15.36 -32.20 16.84
C ALA A 428 14.84 -33.53 17.40
N THR A 429 13.55 -33.83 17.25
CA THR A 429 12.98 -35.12 17.69
C THR A 429 13.55 -36.31 16.94
N SER A 430 13.81 -36.17 15.64
CA SER A 430 14.42 -37.22 14.84
C SER A 430 15.90 -37.43 15.17
N VAL A 431 16.67 -36.34 15.19
CA VAL A 431 18.13 -36.37 15.35
C VAL A 431 18.52 -36.74 16.78
N PHE A 432 17.97 -36.06 17.79
CA PHE A 432 18.42 -36.24 19.18
C PHE A 432 17.76 -37.43 19.86
N TYR A 433 16.47 -37.62 19.61
CA TYR A 433 15.71 -38.68 20.26
C TYR A 433 15.66 -39.96 19.42
N GLY A 434 16.05 -39.90 18.14
CA GLY A 434 16.09 -41.08 17.29
C GLY A 434 14.69 -41.64 17.01
N LYS A 435 13.66 -40.80 17.00
CA LYS A 435 12.31 -41.20 16.58
C LYS A 435 12.34 -41.54 15.09
N GLY A 436 11.75 -42.66 14.69
CA GLY A 436 11.59 -43.02 13.28
C GLY A 436 10.62 -42.07 12.58
N MET A 437 10.88 -41.75 11.32
CA MET A 437 9.99 -40.93 10.50
C MET A 437 9.85 -41.52 9.11
N SER A 438 8.65 -41.40 8.55
CA SER A 438 8.39 -41.79 7.16
C SER A 438 9.24 -40.94 6.20
N ALA A 439 9.75 -41.58 5.15
CA ALA A 439 10.50 -40.92 4.08
C ALA A 439 9.73 -39.73 3.46
N ALA A 440 8.40 -39.80 3.43
CA ALA A 440 7.55 -38.73 2.92
C ALA A 440 7.71 -37.39 3.69
N VAL A 441 8.03 -37.45 4.99
CA VAL A 441 8.19 -36.26 5.85
C VAL A 441 9.48 -35.51 5.53
N LEU A 442 10.49 -36.17 4.96
CA LEU A 442 11.79 -35.58 4.62
C LEU A 442 11.72 -34.61 3.45
N VAL A 443 10.73 -34.79 2.58
CA VAL A 443 10.52 -33.92 1.40
C VAL A 443 9.83 -32.62 1.81
N LEU A 444 9.16 -32.57 2.96
CA LEU A 444 8.37 -31.40 3.37
C LEU A 444 9.20 -30.12 3.54
N PRO A 445 10.37 -30.12 4.22
CA PRO A 445 11.19 -28.90 4.32
C PRO A 445 11.68 -28.39 2.95
N VAL A 446 12.03 -29.29 2.03
CA VAL A 446 12.44 -28.93 0.66
C VAL A 446 11.28 -28.31 -0.11
N ALA A 447 10.10 -28.93 -0.08
CA ALA A 447 8.91 -28.40 -0.73
C ALA A 447 8.51 -27.04 -0.14
N THR A 448 8.62 -26.89 1.19
CA THR A 448 8.30 -25.64 1.90
C THR A 448 9.24 -24.50 1.50
N LEU A 449 10.52 -24.78 1.26
CA LEU A 449 11.49 -23.79 0.77
C LEU A 449 10.99 -23.12 -0.52
N PHE A 450 10.56 -23.92 -1.50
CA PHE A 450 10.01 -23.40 -2.76
C PHE A 450 8.63 -22.74 -2.58
N ALA A 451 7.80 -23.27 -1.68
CA ALA A 451 6.51 -22.67 -1.40
C ALA A 451 6.64 -21.26 -0.79
N PHE A 452 7.61 -21.05 0.11
CA PHE A 452 7.81 -19.75 0.76
C PHE A 452 8.31 -18.67 -0.19
N THR A 453 9.17 -19.01 -1.15
CA THR A 453 9.60 -18.04 -2.17
C THR A 453 8.46 -17.66 -3.11
N GLN A 454 7.56 -18.60 -3.44
CA GLN A 454 6.35 -18.29 -4.20
C GLN A 454 5.37 -17.44 -3.41
N LEU A 455 5.14 -17.79 -2.13
CA LEU A 455 4.25 -17.04 -1.24
C LEU A 455 4.71 -15.59 -1.05
N ARG A 456 6.02 -15.35 -1.01
CA ARG A 456 6.58 -13.99 -1.02
C ARG A 456 6.14 -13.18 -2.24
N GLY A 457 6.11 -13.81 -3.42
CA GLY A 457 5.69 -13.16 -4.66
C GLY A 457 4.19 -12.84 -4.74
N THR A 458 3.36 -13.39 -3.84
CA THR A 458 1.92 -13.11 -3.78
C THR A 458 1.56 -12.01 -2.77
N LEU A 459 2.55 -11.43 -2.08
CA LEU A 459 2.33 -10.31 -1.17
C LEU A 459 1.89 -9.07 -1.96
N PRO A 460 0.75 -8.44 -1.59
CA PRO A 460 0.19 -7.35 -2.37
C PRO A 460 1.12 -6.13 -2.32
N GLY A 461 1.54 -5.69 -3.52
CA GLY A 461 2.39 -4.51 -3.69
C GLY A 461 3.82 -4.67 -3.19
N ALA A 462 4.28 -5.89 -2.92
CA ALA A 462 5.68 -6.12 -2.58
C ALA A 462 6.58 -5.87 -3.80
N PRO A 463 7.77 -5.25 -3.63
CA PRO A 463 8.69 -5.02 -4.72
C PRO A 463 9.11 -6.33 -5.40
N ALA A 464 9.32 -6.26 -6.72
CA ALA A 464 9.86 -7.38 -7.47
C ALA A 464 11.31 -7.68 -7.02
N GLY A 465 11.61 -8.97 -6.79
CA GLY A 465 12.94 -9.42 -6.36
C GLY A 465 13.20 -9.25 -4.86
N PHE A 466 14.24 -9.91 -4.33
CA PHE A 466 14.60 -9.89 -2.91
C PHE A 466 15.26 -8.58 -2.49
N GLY A 467 15.01 -8.16 -1.25
CA GLY A 467 15.68 -7.00 -0.67
C GLY A 467 14.80 -6.11 0.19
N ALA A 468 13.56 -6.53 0.45
CA ALA A 468 12.72 -5.86 1.43
C ALA A 468 13.11 -6.28 2.86
N ASP A 469 12.88 -5.42 3.84
CA ASP A 469 13.14 -5.69 5.26
C ASP A 469 12.47 -6.99 5.74
N ILE A 470 11.28 -7.31 5.21
CA ILE A 470 10.58 -8.57 5.50
C ILE A 470 11.34 -9.81 5.01
N ASP A 471 12.10 -9.71 3.92
CA ASP A 471 12.88 -10.82 3.41
C ASP A 471 14.03 -11.10 4.39
N PHE A 472 14.67 -10.05 4.92
CA PHE A 472 15.79 -10.17 5.86
C PHE A 472 15.37 -10.68 7.24
N VAL A 473 14.21 -10.24 7.76
CA VAL A 473 13.76 -10.61 9.11
C VAL A 473 12.95 -11.91 9.10
N GLY A 474 12.13 -12.12 8.07
CA GLY A 474 11.20 -13.24 8.00
C GLY A 474 11.75 -14.40 7.18
N ILE A 475 12.05 -14.15 5.92
CA ILE A 475 12.19 -15.23 4.93
C ILE A 475 13.59 -15.83 4.93
N LEU A 476 14.65 -15.02 4.85
CA LEU A 476 16.03 -15.48 4.75
C LEU A 476 16.46 -16.37 5.94
N PRO A 477 16.21 -15.99 7.21
CA PRO A 477 16.53 -16.86 8.35
C PRO A 477 15.73 -18.16 8.30
N CYS A 478 14.46 -18.11 7.89
CA CYS A 478 13.62 -19.31 7.78
C CYS A 478 14.11 -20.25 6.68
N LEU A 479 14.49 -19.74 5.50
CA LEU A 479 15.06 -20.54 4.42
C LEU A 479 16.39 -21.19 4.86
N ALA A 480 17.25 -20.45 5.56
CA ALA A 480 18.50 -20.99 6.11
C ALA A 480 18.24 -22.11 7.14
N LEU A 481 17.26 -21.94 8.02
CA LEU A 481 16.90 -22.97 8.99
C LEU A 481 16.24 -24.20 8.34
N LEU A 482 15.39 -24.01 7.33
CA LEU A 482 14.76 -25.10 6.59
C LEU A 482 15.76 -25.90 5.76
N THR A 483 16.72 -25.23 5.12
CA THR A 483 17.81 -25.91 4.39
C THR A 483 18.67 -26.75 5.33
N PHE A 484 19.08 -26.19 6.47
CA PHE A 484 19.79 -26.95 7.50
C PHE A 484 18.96 -28.14 7.99
N CYS A 485 17.70 -27.92 8.37
CA CYS A 485 16.78 -28.98 8.77
C CYS A 485 16.70 -30.09 7.71
N SER A 486 16.52 -29.74 6.44
CA SER A 486 16.45 -30.69 5.33
C SER A 486 17.72 -31.53 5.20
N VAL A 487 18.90 -30.90 5.28
CA VAL A 487 20.19 -31.59 5.18
C VAL A 487 20.38 -32.56 6.34
N PHE A 488 20.10 -32.14 7.58
CA PHE A 488 20.22 -33.01 8.76
C PHE A 488 19.25 -34.18 8.72
N MET A 489 18.00 -33.93 8.33
CA MET A 489 16.99 -34.97 8.16
C MET A 489 17.41 -36.01 7.11
N THR A 490 17.94 -35.54 5.98
CA THR A 490 18.45 -36.42 4.90
C THR A 490 19.68 -37.21 5.36
N ALA A 491 20.60 -36.58 6.10
CA ALA A 491 21.78 -37.26 6.64
C ALA A 491 21.38 -38.38 7.62
N VAL A 492 20.43 -38.12 8.53
CA VAL A 492 19.90 -39.16 9.43
C VAL A 492 19.29 -40.31 8.63
N PHE A 493 18.54 -40.02 7.56
CA PHE A 493 17.95 -41.05 6.70
C PHE A 493 19.01 -41.89 5.98
N LEU A 494 20.11 -41.28 5.51
CA LEU A 494 21.19 -41.99 4.83
C LEU A 494 22.00 -42.88 5.78
N PHE A 495 22.21 -42.44 7.02
CA PHE A 495 23.05 -43.16 7.99
C PHE A 495 22.25 -44.07 8.95
N ARG A 496 20.93 -43.98 8.98
CA ARG A 496 20.07 -44.74 9.91
C ARG A 496 18.83 -45.27 9.21
N ASN A 497 18.44 -46.51 9.51
CA ASN A 497 17.15 -47.04 9.07
C ASN A 497 16.01 -46.16 9.64
N PRO A 498 15.32 -45.40 8.78
CA PRO A 498 14.46 -44.29 9.17
C PRO A 498 13.11 -44.74 9.72
N GLU A 499 12.70 -45.95 9.37
CA GLU A 499 11.42 -46.54 9.77
C GLU A 499 11.48 -47.20 11.15
N VAL A 500 12.68 -47.42 11.69
CA VAL A 500 12.87 -48.12 12.97
C VAL A 500 13.24 -47.13 14.06
N ASP A 501 12.41 -47.08 15.11
CA ASP A 501 12.69 -46.29 16.31
C ASP A 501 14.00 -46.74 16.97
N SER A 502 14.83 -45.78 17.39
CA SER A 502 16.07 -46.11 18.11
C SER A 502 15.77 -46.73 19.48
N ALA A 503 16.65 -47.62 19.95
CA ALA A 503 16.54 -48.19 21.29
C ALA A 503 16.44 -47.11 22.38
N ARG A 504 17.14 -45.97 22.19
CA ARG A 504 17.07 -44.82 23.10
C ARG A 504 15.66 -44.23 23.19
N TRP A 505 14.95 -44.12 22.06
CA TRP A 505 13.56 -43.66 22.04
C TRP A 505 12.63 -44.63 22.76
N GLN A 506 12.82 -45.93 22.55
CA GLN A 506 12.03 -46.96 23.20
C GLN A 506 12.19 -46.91 24.73
N SER A 507 13.43 -46.76 25.22
CA SER A 507 13.71 -46.60 26.65
C SER A 507 13.12 -45.31 27.22
N ALA A 508 13.12 -44.20 26.47
CA ALA A 508 12.52 -42.95 26.91
C ALA A 508 10.99 -43.02 27.00
N ARG A 509 10.34 -43.89 26.22
CA ARG A 509 8.88 -44.09 26.22
C ARG A 509 8.40 -45.00 27.36
N SER A 510 9.28 -45.87 27.87
CA SER A 510 8.97 -46.76 29.00
C SER A 510 9.02 -46.09 30.37
N VAL A 511 9.52 -44.86 30.43
CA VAL A 511 9.54 -43.99 31.62
C VAL A 511 8.39 -43.01 31.52
#